data_AF-A0A4Q7Y7U9-F1
#
_entry.id   AF-A0A4Q7Y7U9-F1
#
_cell.length_a   1.000
_cell.length_b   1.000
_cell.length_c   1.000
_cell.angle_alpha   90.00
_cell.angle_beta   90.00
_cell.angle_gamma   90.00
#
_symmetry.space_group_name_H-M   'P 1'
#
loop_
_entity.id
_entity.type
_entity.pdbx_description
1 polymer ?
#
loop_
_entity_poly.entity_id
_entity_poly.type
_entity_poly.pdbx_seq_one_letter_code
_entity_poly.pdbx_strand_id
1 'polypeptide(L)'
;MRHAVSTDRRAAGRLVVLAVAVAIGLGSAPTPAAAAPADDEARAAAQVTDLLTQAGAAQAALDAAQAAAAAAVGRYEGERASVEAARAAAESARAAAAAARADLDAARVDLVAFARSSYMLGSTSPRLRALVTSGGPEQMLERAALLDAAGQGRSEVVEEFAVRERQAAGSEAEASAAVDRAAVLEEEAAVALAAARQAEADARRTVTEVEARQTELEVQLEQARAAVVEEQRRRAAEQAARPSPPAPVVPAPVVPAPAVPGPAAPVTPPPAVPPPATGNDWDAVARCESGGNWSINTGNGYYGGLQFSASTWTGFGGAEFAPRADLATREEQITVAERVLAVQGRGAWPTCGRNL
;
A
#
# COMPACT_ATOMS: atom_id res chain seq x y z
N MET A 1 -11.95 -5.59 -0.39
CA MET A 1 -10.96 -4.53 -0.70
C MET A 1 -9.60 -5.08 -1.15
N ARG A 2 -9.07 -6.20 -0.61
CA ARG A 2 -7.77 -6.77 -1.02
C ARG A 2 -7.69 -7.31 -2.47
N HIS A 3 -8.81 -7.64 -3.11
CA HIS A 3 -8.80 -8.22 -4.47
C HIS A 3 -8.59 -7.19 -5.60
N ALA A 4 -8.96 -5.91 -5.41
CA ALA A 4 -8.82 -4.89 -6.45
C ALA A 4 -7.34 -4.52 -6.71
N VAL A 5 -6.50 -4.56 -5.67
CA VAL A 5 -5.08 -4.20 -5.72
C VAL A 5 -4.24 -5.14 -6.62
N SER A 6 -4.70 -6.38 -6.85
CA SER A 6 -3.94 -7.35 -7.67
C SER A 6 -4.08 -7.12 -9.18
N THR A 7 -5.21 -6.56 -9.61
CA THR A 7 -5.49 -6.21 -11.01
C THR A 7 -4.71 -4.97 -11.44
N ASP A 8 -4.61 -3.97 -10.55
CA ASP A 8 -3.93 -2.69 -10.84
C ASP A 8 -2.42 -2.83 -11.09
N ARG A 9 -1.77 -3.83 -10.49
CA ARG A 9 -0.32 -4.08 -10.69
C ARG A 9 0.02 -4.67 -12.07
N ARG A 10 -0.95 -5.30 -12.75
CA ARG A 10 -0.74 -5.86 -14.10
C ARG A 10 -0.69 -4.77 -15.17
N ALA A 11 -1.39 -3.65 -14.96
CA ALA A 11 -1.35 -2.49 -15.85
C ALA A 11 0.03 -1.82 -15.80
N ALA A 12 0.58 -1.59 -14.60
CA ALA A 12 1.92 -1.00 -14.41
C ALA A 12 3.05 -1.81 -15.10
N GLY A 13 3.01 -3.14 -14.98
CA GLY A 13 4.02 -4.02 -15.60
C GLY A 13 4.04 -3.98 -17.13
N ARG A 14 2.92 -3.63 -17.77
CA ARG A 14 2.83 -3.52 -19.25
C ARG A 14 3.50 -2.25 -19.80
N LEU A 15 3.56 -1.17 -19.01
CA LEU A 15 4.05 0.14 -19.45
C LEU A 15 5.56 0.13 -19.73
N VAL A 16 6.31 -0.58 -18.89
CA VAL A 16 7.76 -0.72 -19.03
C VAL A 16 8.13 -1.63 -20.21
N VAL A 17 7.36 -2.71 -20.43
CA VAL A 17 7.60 -3.65 -21.53
C VAL A 17 7.40 -2.98 -22.89
N LEU A 18 6.42 -2.09 -23.02
CA LEU A 18 6.15 -1.41 -24.28
C LEU A 18 7.22 -0.38 -24.67
N ALA A 19 7.70 0.41 -23.71
CA ALA A 19 8.77 1.38 -23.97
C ALA A 19 10.09 0.69 -24.37
N VAL A 20 10.38 -0.49 -23.80
CA VAL A 20 11.53 -1.31 -24.19
C VAL A 20 11.34 -1.92 -25.60
N ALA A 21 10.14 -2.34 -25.96
CA ALA A 21 9.85 -2.88 -27.30
C ALA A 21 9.99 -1.82 -28.41
N VAL A 22 9.67 -0.55 -28.14
CA VAL A 22 9.93 0.58 -29.05
C VAL A 22 11.44 0.75 -29.29
N ALA A 23 12.24 0.71 -28.22
CA ALA A 23 13.70 0.86 -28.29
C ALA A 23 14.37 -0.30 -29.06
N ILE A 24 13.88 -1.53 -28.90
CA ILE A 24 14.41 -2.71 -29.59
C ILE A 24 13.98 -2.73 -31.07
N GLY A 25 12.75 -2.29 -31.38
CA GLY A 25 12.21 -2.29 -32.75
C GLY A 25 12.91 -1.34 -33.72
N LEU A 26 13.61 -0.31 -33.21
CA LEU A 26 14.41 0.63 -34.00
C LEU A 26 15.89 0.21 -34.12
N GLY A 27 16.34 -0.79 -33.34
CA GLY A 27 17.76 -1.13 -33.18
C GLY A 27 18.30 -2.28 -34.02
N SER A 28 17.49 -2.97 -34.82
CA SER A 28 17.95 -4.18 -35.53
C SER A 28 17.76 -4.13 -37.04
N ALA A 29 18.71 -3.49 -37.73
CA ALA A 29 19.38 -4.07 -38.91
C ALA A 29 20.60 -3.21 -39.33
N PRO A 30 21.85 -3.68 -39.17
CA PRO A 30 22.98 -3.13 -39.91
C PRO A 30 22.97 -3.73 -41.33
N THR A 31 22.39 -3.02 -42.29
CA THR A 31 22.71 -3.23 -43.71
C THR A 31 23.84 -2.29 -44.12
N PRO A 32 24.96 -2.78 -44.67
CA PRO A 32 26.05 -1.91 -45.11
C PRO A 32 25.70 -1.31 -46.48
N ALA A 33 24.87 -0.27 -46.53
CA ALA A 33 24.82 0.68 -47.64
C ALA A 33 23.88 1.85 -47.32
N ALA A 34 24.43 3.07 -47.42
CA ALA A 34 23.80 4.37 -47.23
C ALA A 34 23.50 4.77 -45.78
N ALA A 35 24.38 5.62 -45.24
CA ALA A 35 24.14 6.40 -44.03
C ALA A 35 22.76 7.08 -44.11
N ALA A 36 21.87 6.75 -43.19
CA ALA A 36 20.80 7.68 -42.84
C ALA A 36 21.44 9.00 -42.41
N PRO A 37 20.86 10.18 -42.72
CA PRO A 37 21.42 11.42 -42.21
C PRO A 37 21.39 11.35 -40.67
N ALA A 38 22.52 11.67 -40.03
CA ALA A 38 22.70 11.59 -38.57
C ALA A 38 21.59 12.29 -37.76
N ASP A 39 20.87 13.23 -38.39
CA ASP A 39 19.73 13.94 -37.82
C ASP A 39 18.48 13.06 -37.56
N ASP A 40 18.27 11.99 -38.34
CA ASP A 40 17.10 11.11 -38.19
C ASP A 40 17.29 10.10 -37.04
N GLU A 41 18.50 9.54 -36.87
CA GLU A 41 18.86 8.72 -35.71
C GLU A 41 18.81 9.54 -34.41
N ALA A 42 19.31 10.78 -34.43
CA ALA A 42 19.25 11.66 -33.28
C ALA A 42 17.80 12.01 -32.88
N ARG A 43 16.90 12.25 -33.86
CA ARG A 43 15.47 12.47 -33.60
C ARG A 43 14.76 11.24 -33.04
N ALA A 44 15.07 10.04 -33.56
CA ALA A 44 14.51 8.79 -33.05
C ALA A 44 14.98 8.51 -31.61
N ALA A 45 16.26 8.73 -31.29
CA ALA A 45 16.80 8.60 -29.94
C ALA A 45 16.15 9.59 -28.96
N ALA A 46 15.89 10.83 -29.40
CA ALA A 46 15.18 11.83 -28.59
C ALA A 46 13.73 11.41 -28.31
N GLN A 47 13.01 10.86 -29.30
CA GLN A 47 11.66 10.34 -29.11
C GLN A 47 11.61 9.17 -28.13
N VAL A 48 12.54 8.20 -28.22
CA VAL A 48 12.61 7.08 -27.26
C VAL A 48 12.84 7.59 -25.83
N THR A 49 13.72 8.59 -25.68
CA THR A 49 14.00 9.20 -24.37
C THR A 49 12.77 9.92 -23.80
N ASP A 50 12.03 10.65 -24.63
CA ASP A 50 10.78 11.31 -24.24
C ASP A 50 9.71 10.29 -23.81
N LEU A 51 9.54 9.21 -24.57
CA LEU A 51 8.61 8.12 -24.23
C LEU A 51 8.95 7.43 -22.90
N LEU A 52 10.23 7.13 -22.66
CA LEU A 52 10.69 6.57 -21.38
C LEU A 52 10.42 7.54 -20.22
N THR A 53 10.61 8.83 -20.44
CA THR A 53 10.34 9.87 -19.45
C THR A 53 8.84 9.96 -19.14
N GLN A 54 7.98 9.95 -20.16
CA GLN A 54 6.53 9.95 -19.99
C GLN A 54 6.03 8.69 -19.28
N ALA A 55 6.58 7.51 -19.62
CA ALA A 55 6.25 6.25 -18.96
C ALA A 55 6.63 6.25 -17.48
N GLY A 56 7.83 6.77 -17.14
CA GLY A 56 8.27 6.93 -15.76
C GLY A 56 7.38 7.91 -14.98
N ALA A 57 6.99 9.03 -15.59
CA ALA A 57 6.09 10.00 -14.95
C ALA A 57 4.68 9.41 -14.70
N ALA A 58 4.14 8.64 -15.65
CA ALA A 58 2.85 7.97 -15.50
C ALA A 58 2.89 6.92 -14.38
N GLN A 59 3.97 6.14 -14.30
CA GLN A 59 4.18 5.18 -13.22
C GLN A 59 4.29 5.87 -11.85
N ALA A 60 5.06 6.95 -11.76
CA ALA A 60 5.18 7.74 -10.53
C ALA A 60 3.83 8.35 -10.10
N ALA A 61 3.00 8.80 -11.05
CA ALA A 61 1.66 9.31 -10.77
C ALA A 61 0.74 8.22 -10.20
N LEU A 62 0.79 7.00 -10.76
CA LEU A 62 0.05 5.84 -10.24
C LEU A 62 0.48 5.49 -8.80
N ASP A 63 1.79 5.40 -8.55
CA ASP A 63 2.34 5.09 -7.23
C ASP A 63 1.94 6.17 -6.21
N ALA A 64 2.00 7.44 -6.60
CA ALA A 64 1.57 8.56 -5.76
C ALA A 64 0.05 8.50 -5.46
N ALA A 65 -0.79 8.18 -6.45
CA ALA A 65 -2.23 8.07 -6.26
C ALA A 65 -2.59 6.89 -5.33
N GLN A 66 -1.92 5.74 -5.49
CA GLN A 66 -2.08 4.59 -4.60
C GLN A 66 -1.64 4.90 -3.17
N ALA A 67 -0.50 5.59 -2.99
CA ALA A 67 -0.01 6.01 -1.69
C ALA A 67 -0.97 7.01 -1.01
N ALA A 68 -1.52 7.96 -1.78
CA ALA A 68 -2.51 8.92 -1.29
C ALA A 68 -3.79 8.23 -0.82
N ALA A 69 -4.29 7.25 -1.60
CA ALA A 69 -5.45 6.44 -1.22
C ALA A 69 -5.19 5.65 0.07
N ALA A 70 -4.05 4.96 0.17
CA ALA A 70 -3.67 4.22 1.38
C ALA A 70 -3.57 5.13 2.61
N ALA A 71 -2.95 6.31 2.47
CA ALA A 71 -2.86 7.29 3.55
C ALA A 71 -4.24 7.83 3.97
N ALA A 72 -5.15 8.04 3.02
CA ALA A 72 -6.51 8.48 3.31
C ALA A 72 -7.33 7.41 4.05
N VAL A 73 -7.20 6.15 3.65
CA VAL A 73 -7.80 5.01 4.37
C VAL A 73 -7.24 4.90 5.79
N GLY A 74 -5.92 5.01 5.96
CA GLY A 74 -5.28 4.99 7.28
C GLY A 74 -5.75 6.11 8.21
N ARG A 75 -5.95 7.34 7.68
CA ARG A 75 -6.56 8.44 8.44
C ARG A 75 -7.98 8.11 8.88
N TYR A 76 -8.82 7.60 7.97
CA TYR A 76 -10.19 7.19 8.30
C TYR A 76 -10.23 6.09 9.38
N GLU A 77 -9.34 5.10 9.31
CA GLU A 77 -9.24 4.06 10.34
C GLU A 77 -8.83 4.63 11.71
N GLY A 78 -7.92 5.61 11.72
CA GLY A 78 -7.56 6.37 12.91
C GLY A 78 -8.75 7.11 13.52
N GLU A 79 -9.50 7.86 12.71
CA GLU A 79 -10.69 8.57 13.17
C GLU A 79 -11.78 7.61 13.68
N ARG A 80 -11.94 6.46 13.04
CA ARG A 80 -12.90 5.45 13.49
C ARG A 80 -12.56 4.92 14.88
N ALA A 81 -11.27 4.74 15.18
CA ALA A 81 -10.81 4.33 16.51
C ALA A 81 -11.06 5.45 17.54
N SER A 82 -10.84 6.71 17.18
CA SER A 82 -11.16 7.88 18.02
C SER A 82 -12.66 7.94 18.35
N VAL A 83 -13.53 7.71 17.36
CA VAL A 83 -14.99 7.64 17.56
C VAL A 83 -15.38 6.52 18.53
N GLU A 84 -14.79 5.33 18.37
CA GLU A 84 -15.06 4.19 19.26
C GLU A 84 -14.67 4.50 20.70
N ALA A 85 -13.48 5.08 20.91
CA ALA A 85 -13.02 5.52 22.22
C ALA A 85 -13.93 6.60 22.82
N ALA A 86 -14.36 7.57 22.03
CA ALA A 86 -15.24 8.65 22.48
C ALA A 86 -16.64 8.16 22.85
N ARG A 87 -17.19 7.20 22.09
CA ARG A 87 -18.46 6.55 22.42
C ARG A 87 -18.38 5.78 23.74
N ALA A 88 -17.32 5.01 23.94
CA ALA A 88 -17.09 4.32 25.21
C ALA A 88 -16.96 5.31 26.39
N ALA A 89 -16.26 6.43 26.19
CA ALA A 89 -16.17 7.49 27.19
C ALA A 89 -17.54 8.13 27.49
N ALA A 90 -18.36 8.38 26.47
CA ALA A 90 -19.71 8.90 26.63
C ALA A 90 -20.63 7.93 27.37
N GLU A 91 -20.54 6.63 27.11
CA GLU A 91 -21.26 5.59 27.85
C GLU A 91 -20.83 5.54 29.32
N SER A 92 -19.52 5.58 29.59
CA SER A 92 -18.99 5.65 30.95
C SER A 92 -19.47 6.90 31.69
N ALA A 93 -19.48 8.06 31.03
CA ALA A 93 -19.94 9.32 31.63
C ALA A 93 -21.46 9.29 31.91
N ARG A 94 -22.27 8.72 30.99
CA ARG A 94 -23.71 8.52 31.22
C ARG A 94 -23.98 7.57 32.39
N ALA A 95 -23.19 6.51 32.53
CA ALA A 95 -23.30 5.59 33.68
C ALA A 95 -22.97 6.30 34.99
N ALA A 96 -21.92 7.12 35.02
CA ALA A 96 -21.58 7.94 36.18
C ALA A 96 -22.68 8.95 36.53
N ALA A 97 -23.26 9.63 35.53
CA ALA A 97 -24.38 10.53 35.72
C ALA A 97 -25.63 9.80 36.27
N ALA A 98 -25.93 8.60 35.78
CA ALA A 98 -27.03 7.79 36.29
C ALA A 98 -26.80 7.38 37.76
N ALA A 99 -25.56 7.01 38.14
CA ALA A 99 -25.21 6.72 39.52
C ALA A 99 -25.37 7.94 40.42
N ALA A 100 -24.85 9.11 40.00
CA ALA A 100 -24.96 10.35 40.77
C ALA A 100 -26.42 10.81 40.94
N ARG A 101 -27.28 10.59 39.93
CA ARG A 101 -28.73 10.82 40.04
C ARG A 101 -29.38 9.89 41.06
N ALA A 102 -29.03 8.59 41.04
CA ALA A 102 -29.55 7.64 42.02
C ALA A 102 -29.14 8.01 43.46
N ASP A 103 -27.90 8.46 43.64
CA ASP A 103 -27.40 8.98 44.92
C ASP A 103 -28.15 10.23 45.39
N LEU A 104 -28.45 11.16 44.47
CA LEU A 104 -29.26 12.34 44.77
C LEU A 104 -30.70 11.97 45.17
N ASP A 105 -31.30 11.00 44.48
CA ASP A 105 -32.64 10.52 44.80
C ASP A 105 -32.68 9.84 46.18
N ALA A 106 -31.64 9.07 46.54
CA ALA A 106 -31.48 8.53 47.88
C ALA A 106 -31.35 9.64 48.93
N ALA A 107 -30.48 10.62 48.70
CA ALA A 107 -30.32 11.78 49.59
C ALA A 107 -31.62 12.59 49.74
N ARG A 108 -32.46 12.65 48.69
CA ARG A 108 -33.79 13.28 48.74
C ARG A 108 -34.73 12.53 49.69
N VAL A 109 -34.71 11.20 49.69
CA VAL A 109 -35.50 10.39 50.62
C VAL A 109 -35.07 10.68 52.06
N ASP A 110 -33.77 10.75 52.32
CA ASP A 110 -33.23 11.05 53.65
C ASP A 110 -33.60 12.47 54.10
N LEU A 111 -33.52 13.45 53.20
CA LEU A 111 -33.93 14.83 53.47
C LEU A 111 -35.42 14.92 53.81
N VAL A 112 -36.29 14.20 53.09
CA VAL A 112 -37.73 14.16 53.36
C VAL A 112 -38.02 13.48 54.71
N ALA A 113 -37.33 12.38 55.03
CA ALA A 113 -37.46 11.70 56.32
C ALA A 113 -37.01 12.59 57.49
N PHE A 114 -35.90 13.31 57.30
CA PHE A 114 -35.39 14.30 58.23
C PHE A 114 -36.36 15.46 58.44
N ALA A 115 -36.90 16.03 57.36
CA ALA A 115 -37.88 17.12 57.42
C ALA A 115 -39.16 16.69 58.16
N ARG A 116 -39.68 15.49 57.86
CA ARG A 116 -40.84 14.91 58.56
C ARG A 116 -40.57 14.72 60.04
N SER A 117 -39.43 14.16 60.41
CA SER A 117 -39.06 13.94 61.82
C SER A 117 -38.95 15.28 62.56
N SER A 118 -38.29 16.27 61.95
CA SER A 118 -38.16 17.61 62.51
C SER A 118 -39.50 18.32 62.69
N TYR A 119 -40.43 18.15 61.75
CA TYR A 119 -41.81 18.67 61.87
C TYR A 119 -42.57 17.99 63.01
N MET A 120 -42.53 16.65 63.09
CA MET A 120 -43.25 15.87 64.10
C MET A 120 -42.72 16.10 65.53
N LEU A 121 -41.40 16.31 65.70
CA LEU A 121 -40.82 16.64 67.00
C LEU A 121 -41.16 18.08 67.46
N GLY A 122 -41.75 18.90 66.59
CA GLY A 122 -42.27 20.23 66.90
C GLY A 122 -41.20 21.31 66.98
N SER A 123 -41.48 22.47 66.38
CA SER A 123 -40.65 23.68 66.44
C SER A 123 -40.69 24.41 67.80
N THR A 124 -41.39 23.86 68.80
CA THR A 124 -41.55 24.48 70.13
C THR A 124 -40.36 24.18 71.03
N SER A 125 -39.18 24.64 70.59
CA SER A 125 -37.92 24.75 71.37
C SER A 125 -37.70 23.69 72.47
N PRO A 126 -37.63 22.38 72.14
CA PRO A 126 -37.27 21.34 73.11
C PRO A 126 -35.90 21.62 73.74
N ARG A 127 -35.01 22.28 72.97
CA ARG A 127 -33.68 22.75 73.40
C ARG A 127 -33.77 23.72 74.58
N LEU A 128 -34.57 24.79 74.47
CA LEU A 128 -34.77 25.75 75.56
C LEU A 128 -35.48 25.10 76.74
N ARG A 129 -36.48 24.24 76.50
CA ARG A 129 -37.18 23.55 77.59
C ARG A 129 -36.28 22.53 78.31
N ALA A 130 -35.43 21.79 77.59
CA ALA A 130 -34.45 20.85 78.15
C ALA A 130 -33.34 21.54 78.94
N LEU A 131 -32.91 22.73 78.51
CA LEU A 131 -31.95 23.57 79.23
C LEU A 131 -32.57 24.26 80.46
N VAL A 132 -33.85 24.68 80.41
CA VAL A 132 -34.53 25.32 81.55
C VAL A 132 -34.97 24.32 82.63
N THR A 133 -35.14 23.04 82.29
CA THR A 133 -35.56 21.97 83.21
C THR A 133 -34.41 21.13 83.77
N SER A 134 -33.14 21.50 83.51
CA SER A 134 -32.00 20.81 84.12
C SER A 134 -31.87 21.13 85.61
N GLY A 135 -31.65 20.11 86.44
CA GLY A 135 -31.59 20.24 87.91
C GLY A 135 -30.35 20.94 88.48
N GLY A 136 -29.41 21.40 87.64
CA GLY A 136 -28.19 22.08 88.04
C GLY A 136 -27.25 22.40 86.86
N PRO A 137 -26.18 23.21 87.09
CA PRO A 137 -25.32 23.71 86.02
C PRO A 137 -24.52 22.63 85.28
N GLU A 138 -24.08 21.56 85.95
CA GLU A 138 -23.39 20.44 85.29
C GLU A 138 -24.32 19.69 84.31
N GLN A 139 -25.55 19.40 84.74
CA GLN A 139 -26.55 18.73 83.89
C GLN A 139 -26.99 19.61 82.71
N MET A 140 -26.91 20.94 82.86
CA MET A 140 -27.17 21.88 81.76
C MET A 140 -26.09 21.80 80.66
N LEU A 141 -24.82 21.68 81.04
CA LEU A 141 -23.69 21.54 80.09
C LEU A 141 -23.75 20.21 79.35
N GLU A 142 -24.05 19.11 80.03
CA GLU A 142 -24.18 17.78 79.42
C GLU A 142 -25.34 17.75 78.38
N ARG A 143 -26.50 18.33 78.73
CA ARG A 143 -27.61 18.47 77.79
C ARG A 143 -27.26 19.41 76.63
N ALA A 144 -26.54 20.50 76.88
CA ALA A 144 -26.13 21.41 75.82
C ALA A 144 -25.23 20.72 74.79
N ALA A 145 -24.25 19.91 75.24
CA ALA A 145 -23.35 19.15 74.36
C ALA A 145 -24.11 18.11 73.52
N LEU A 146 -25.02 17.33 74.12
CA LEU A 146 -25.87 16.38 73.40
C LEU A 146 -26.77 17.07 72.36
N LEU A 147 -27.32 18.23 72.72
CA LEU A 147 -28.16 19.00 71.82
C LEU A 147 -27.34 19.63 70.70
N ASP A 148 -26.08 20.01 70.92
CA ASP A 148 -25.16 20.51 69.90
C ASP A 148 -24.76 19.42 68.91
N ALA A 149 -24.41 18.23 69.40
CA ALA A 149 -24.18 17.04 68.57
C ALA A 149 -25.42 16.69 67.73
N ALA A 150 -26.62 16.75 68.32
CA ALA A 150 -27.88 16.58 67.59
C ALA A 150 -28.22 17.77 66.66
N GLY A 151 -27.57 18.93 66.81
CA GLY A 151 -27.66 20.06 65.90
C GLY A 151 -26.75 19.89 64.68
N GLN A 152 -25.52 19.44 64.90
CA GLN A 152 -24.51 19.21 63.87
C GLN A 152 -24.98 18.18 62.83
N GLY A 153 -25.52 17.03 63.28
CA GLY A 153 -26.06 16.02 62.36
C GLY A 153 -27.27 16.47 61.52
N ARG A 154 -27.93 17.57 61.88
CA ARG A 154 -29.04 18.14 61.09
C ARG A 154 -28.57 19.03 59.95
N SER A 155 -27.49 19.78 60.18
CA SER A 155 -26.84 20.56 59.12
C SER A 155 -26.16 19.64 58.10
N GLU A 156 -25.62 18.50 58.57
CA GLU A 156 -24.96 17.49 57.75
C GLU A 156 -25.88 16.91 56.64
N VAL A 157 -27.12 16.54 56.96
CA VAL A 157 -28.08 16.00 55.95
C VAL A 157 -28.38 17.02 54.84
N VAL A 158 -28.51 18.30 55.18
CA VAL A 158 -28.79 19.36 54.21
C VAL A 158 -27.56 19.68 53.37
N GLU A 159 -26.38 19.71 53.99
CA GLU A 159 -25.11 19.93 53.30
C GLU A 159 -24.78 18.78 52.35
N GLU A 160 -24.97 17.53 52.81
CA GLU A 160 -24.78 16.33 52.01
C GLU A 160 -25.73 16.32 50.80
N PHE A 161 -27.01 16.64 50.98
CA PHE A 161 -27.95 16.77 49.87
C PHE A 161 -27.47 17.79 48.83
N ALA A 162 -27.02 18.98 49.26
CA ALA A 162 -26.51 20.00 48.36
C ALA A 162 -25.23 19.58 47.63
N VAL A 163 -24.38 18.76 48.26
CA VAL A 163 -23.21 18.14 47.61
C VAL A 163 -23.65 17.16 46.54
N ARG A 164 -24.60 16.25 46.84
CA ARG A 164 -25.12 15.28 45.86
C ARG A 164 -25.81 15.97 44.69
N GLU A 165 -26.53 17.06 44.93
CA GLU A 165 -27.19 17.85 43.88
C GLU A 165 -26.16 18.44 42.89
N ARG A 166 -25.10 19.08 43.41
CA ARG A 166 -24.01 19.59 42.58
C ARG A 166 -23.28 18.48 41.83
N GLN A 167 -23.05 17.33 42.48
CA GLN A 167 -22.38 16.19 41.86
C GLN A 167 -23.20 15.58 40.72
N ALA A 168 -24.52 15.41 40.91
CA ALA A 168 -25.42 14.95 39.87
C ALA A 168 -25.42 15.91 38.68
N ALA A 169 -25.62 17.21 38.93
CA ALA A 169 -25.59 18.23 37.88
C ALA A 169 -24.24 18.27 37.12
N GLY A 170 -23.12 18.17 37.84
CA GLY A 170 -21.78 18.09 37.24
C GLY A 170 -21.59 16.85 36.36
N SER A 171 -22.00 15.68 36.86
CA SER A 171 -21.88 14.42 36.12
C SER A 171 -22.76 14.41 34.87
N GLU A 172 -23.95 15.02 34.93
CA GLU A 172 -24.82 15.20 33.76
C GLU A 172 -24.22 16.11 32.70
N ALA A 173 -23.61 17.23 33.12
CA ALA A 173 -22.91 18.14 32.22
C ALA A 173 -21.72 17.44 31.54
N GLU A 174 -20.94 16.65 32.29
CA GLU A 174 -19.84 15.85 31.76
C GLU A 174 -20.32 14.79 30.76
N ALA A 175 -21.44 14.11 31.07
CA ALA A 175 -22.06 13.15 30.16
C ALA A 175 -22.50 13.82 28.85
N SER A 176 -23.16 14.99 28.91
CA SER A 176 -23.54 15.75 27.71
C SER A 176 -22.30 16.14 26.89
N ALA A 177 -21.29 16.70 27.53
CA ALA A 177 -20.05 17.10 26.86
C ALA A 177 -19.30 15.91 26.24
N ALA A 178 -19.37 14.71 26.84
CA ALA A 178 -18.80 13.51 26.24
C ALA A 178 -19.57 13.05 25.00
N VAL A 179 -20.90 13.17 25.00
CA VAL A 179 -21.75 12.88 23.83
C VAL A 179 -21.49 13.87 22.70
N ASP A 180 -21.39 15.16 23.01
CA ASP A 180 -21.11 16.19 22.01
C ASP A 180 -19.74 15.98 21.36
N ARG A 181 -18.72 15.63 22.15
CA ARG A 181 -17.39 15.26 21.62
C ARG A 181 -17.44 14.03 20.72
N ALA A 182 -18.21 13.00 21.08
CA ALA A 182 -18.38 11.83 20.22
C ALA A 182 -19.07 12.19 18.89
N ALA A 183 -20.07 13.08 18.91
CA ALA A 183 -20.73 13.55 17.70
C ALA A 183 -19.79 14.32 16.77
N VAL A 184 -18.94 15.21 17.30
CA VAL A 184 -17.92 15.92 16.51
C VAL A 184 -16.96 14.94 15.83
N LEU A 185 -16.47 13.95 16.56
CA LEU A 185 -15.57 12.93 16.00
C LEU A 185 -16.26 12.07 14.94
N GLU A 186 -17.57 11.82 15.06
CA GLU A 186 -18.34 11.12 14.03
C GLU A 186 -18.43 11.91 12.73
N GLU A 187 -18.61 13.23 12.80
CA GLU A 187 -18.58 14.12 11.64
C GLU A 187 -17.19 14.14 11.00
N GLU A 188 -16.12 14.24 11.80
CA GLU A 188 -14.73 14.20 11.32
C GLU A 188 -14.41 12.86 10.64
N ALA A 189 -14.84 11.74 11.22
CA ALA A 189 -14.71 10.41 10.61
C ALA A 189 -15.49 10.28 9.29
N ALA A 190 -16.65 10.93 9.18
CA ALA A 190 -17.42 10.96 7.94
C ALA A 190 -16.71 11.77 6.84
N VAL A 191 -16.09 12.90 7.20
CA VAL A 191 -15.25 13.70 6.29
C VAL A 191 -14.03 12.87 5.84
N ALA A 192 -13.36 12.18 6.76
CA ALA A 192 -12.22 11.32 6.46
C ALA A 192 -12.62 10.15 5.52
N LEU A 193 -13.79 9.56 5.73
CA LEU A 193 -14.33 8.52 4.84
C LEU A 193 -14.61 9.05 3.43
N ALA A 194 -15.20 10.24 3.31
CA ALA A 194 -15.44 10.88 2.03
C ALA A 194 -14.12 11.14 1.28
N ALA A 195 -13.10 11.65 1.99
CA ALA A 195 -11.76 11.85 1.46
C ALA A 195 -11.10 10.54 1.01
N ALA A 196 -11.25 9.46 1.78
CA ALA A 196 -10.74 8.13 1.41
C ALA A 196 -11.41 7.60 0.14
N ARG A 197 -12.73 7.71 0.03
CA ARG A 197 -13.48 7.31 -1.18
C ARG A 197 -13.07 8.12 -2.41
N GLN A 198 -12.85 9.42 -2.24
CA GLN A 198 -12.38 10.27 -3.32
C GLN A 198 -10.97 9.86 -3.76
N ALA A 199 -10.05 9.64 -2.83
CA ALA A 199 -8.69 9.21 -3.15
C ALA A 199 -8.65 7.85 -3.87
N GLU A 200 -9.52 6.90 -3.49
CA GLU A 200 -9.69 5.64 -4.22
C GLU A 200 -10.24 5.84 -5.65
N ALA A 201 -11.22 6.74 -5.81
CA ALA A 201 -11.77 7.06 -7.13
C ALA A 201 -10.71 7.73 -8.02
N ASP A 202 -9.91 8.63 -7.46
CA ASP A 202 -8.79 9.31 -8.13
C ASP A 202 -7.74 8.28 -8.58
N ALA A 203 -7.34 7.36 -7.70
CA ALA A 203 -6.41 6.29 -8.04
C ALA A 203 -6.93 5.41 -9.19
N ARG A 204 -8.24 5.07 -9.20
CA ARG A 204 -8.85 4.32 -10.31
C ARG A 204 -8.85 5.11 -11.61
N ARG A 205 -9.09 6.43 -11.56
CA ARG A 205 -9.02 7.29 -12.74
C ARG A 205 -7.60 7.30 -13.32
N THR A 206 -6.59 7.42 -12.46
CA THR A 206 -5.19 7.34 -12.88
C THR A 206 -4.86 6.00 -13.54
N VAL A 207 -5.37 4.87 -13.03
CA VAL A 207 -5.21 3.57 -13.69
C VAL A 207 -5.79 3.58 -15.10
N THR A 208 -7.04 4.06 -15.27
CA THR A 208 -7.67 4.14 -16.59
C THR A 208 -6.92 5.07 -17.56
N GLU A 209 -6.41 6.21 -17.08
CA GLU A 209 -5.61 7.14 -17.87
C GLU A 209 -4.30 6.51 -18.33
N VAL A 210 -3.64 5.77 -17.44
CA VAL A 210 -2.42 5.02 -17.71
C VAL A 210 -2.66 3.92 -18.76
N GLU A 211 -3.75 3.17 -18.66
CA GLU A 211 -4.15 2.14 -19.65
C GLU A 211 -4.51 2.76 -21.02
N ALA A 212 -5.20 3.89 -21.03
CA ALA A 212 -5.50 4.62 -22.26
C ALA A 212 -4.20 5.07 -22.96
N ARG A 213 -3.23 5.58 -22.19
CA ARG A 213 -1.93 5.99 -22.72
C ARG A 213 -1.13 4.82 -23.29
N GLN A 214 -1.19 3.64 -22.64
CA GLN A 214 -0.59 2.42 -23.18
C GLN A 214 -1.16 2.05 -24.55
N THR A 215 -2.49 2.07 -24.67
CA THR A 215 -3.18 1.75 -25.92
C THR A 215 -2.79 2.73 -27.02
N GLU A 216 -2.67 4.02 -26.70
CA GLU A 216 -2.21 5.05 -27.64
C GLU A 216 -0.77 4.79 -28.12
N LEU A 217 0.14 4.42 -27.20
CA LEU A 217 1.52 4.09 -27.54
C LEU A 217 1.64 2.83 -28.41
N GLU A 218 0.82 1.80 -28.14
CA GLU A 218 0.74 0.60 -28.99
C GLU A 218 0.33 0.96 -30.42
N VAL A 219 -0.68 1.81 -30.58
CA VAL A 219 -1.13 2.28 -31.90
C VAL A 219 -0.02 3.09 -32.60
N GLN A 220 0.66 3.98 -31.89
CA GLN A 220 1.77 4.76 -32.45
C GLN A 220 2.94 3.87 -32.89
N LEU A 221 3.28 2.84 -32.12
CA LEU A 221 4.30 1.85 -32.47
C LEU A 221 3.95 1.13 -33.77
N GLU A 222 2.72 0.63 -33.91
CA GLU A 222 2.27 -0.06 -35.12
C GLU A 222 2.26 0.87 -36.34
N GLN A 223 1.85 2.13 -36.18
CA GLN A 223 1.93 3.14 -37.24
C GLN A 223 3.38 3.42 -37.64
N ALA A 224 4.30 3.54 -36.68
CA ALA A 224 5.72 3.74 -36.95
C ALA A 224 6.33 2.55 -37.70
N ARG A 225 6.01 1.30 -37.29
CA ARG A 225 6.42 0.08 -37.99
C ARG A 225 5.93 0.06 -39.45
N ALA A 226 4.66 0.40 -39.68
CA ALA A 226 4.10 0.47 -41.02
C ALA A 226 4.80 1.53 -41.90
N ALA A 227 5.10 2.70 -41.33
CA ALA A 227 5.80 3.77 -42.04
C ALA A 227 7.23 3.37 -42.45
N VAL A 228 7.97 2.67 -41.58
CA VAL A 228 9.31 2.14 -41.90
C VAL A 228 9.25 1.14 -43.05
N VAL A 229 8.29 0.22 -43.05
CA VAL A 229 8.12 -0.77 -44.14
C VAL A 229 7.81 -0.07 -45.47
N GLU A 230 6.99 0.98 -45.46
CA GLU A 230 6.67 1.72 -46.68
C GLU A 230 7.88 2.50 -47.23
N GLU A 231 8.69 3.10 -46.36
CA GLU A 231 9.95 3.74 -46.75
C GLU A 231 10.95 2.73 -47.34
N GLN A 232 11.05 1.53 -46.75
CA GLN A 232 11.88 0.44 -47.29
C GLN A 232 11.44 0.02 -48.70
N ARG A 233 10.12 -0.10 -48.93
CA ARG A 233 9.56 -0.40 -50.25
C ARG A 233 9.90 0.70 -51.26
N ARG A 234 9.76 1.97 -50.87
CA ARG A 234 10.08 3.11 -51.73
C ARG A 234 11.56 3.11 -52.14
N ARG A 235 12.46 2.89 -51.19
CA ARG A 235 13.91 2.77 -51.45
C ARG A 235 14.26 1.59 -52.34
N ALA A 236 13.64 0.42 -52.13
CA ALA A 236 13.84 -0.75 -52.98
C ALA A 236 13.38 -0.51 -54.43
N ALA A 237 12.23 0.16 -54.60
CA ALA A 237 11.73 0.55 -55.92
C ALA A 237 12.65 1.57 -56.62
N GLU A 238 13.15 2.57 -55.88
CA GLU A 238 14.14 3.52 -56.38
C GLU A 238 15.44 2.82 -56.81
N GLN A 239 15.91 1.83 -56.05
CA GLN A 239 17.09 1.03 -56.40
C GLN A 239 16.87 0.16 -57.63
N ALA A 240 15.69 -0.47 -57.77
CA ALA A 240 15.33 -1.25 -58.95
C ALA A 240 15.19 -0.39 -60.21
N ALA A 241 14.81 0.89 -60.07
CA ALA A 241 14.70 1.85 -61.17
C ALA A 241 16.05 2.47 -61.59
N ARG A 242 17.15 2.23 -60.84
CA ARG A 242 18.47 2.72 -61.24
C ARG A 242 18.99 1.92 -62.45
N PRO A 243 19.46 2.58 -63.53
CA PRO A 243 20.01 1.89 -64.68
C PRO A 243 21.26 1.08 -64.28
N SER A 244 21.30 -0.20 -64.69
CA SER A 244 22.45 -1.07 -64.44
C SER A 244 23.72 -0.48 -65.06
N PRO A 245 24.86 -0.47 -64.35
CA PRO A 245 26.13 -0.12 -64.96
C PRO A 245 26.44 -1.11 -66.11
N PRO A 246 27.14 -0.66 -67.17
CA PRO A 246 27.52 -1.55 -68.26
C PRO A 246 28.31 -2.73 -67.72
N ALA A 247 27.97 -3.94 -68.17
CA ALA A 247 28.62 -5.17 -67.72
C ALA A 247 30.15 -5.06 -67.95
N PRO A 248 31.00 -5.40 -66.96
CA PRO A 248 32.41 -5.58 -67.24
C PRO A 248 32.57 -6.72 -68.24
N VAL A 249 33.37 -6.48 -69.28
CA VAL A 249 33.71 -7.48 -70.30
C VAL A 249 34.54 -8.57 -69.61
N VAL A 250 33.91 -9.69 -69.26
CA VAL A 250 34.60 -10.88 -68.75
C VAL A 250 35.09 -11.68 -69.98
N PRO A 251 36.40 -11.95 -70.13
CA PRO A 251 36.87 -12.86 -71.17
C PRO A 251 36.36 -14.28 -70.91
N ALA A 252 36.04 -14.99 -71.99
CA ALA A 252 35.29 -16.24 -72.03
C ALA A 252 35.78 -17.33 -71.06
N PRO A 253 34.87 -18.11 -70.44
CA PRO A 253 35.24 -19.27 -69.63
C PRO A 253 35.68 -20.44 -70.53
N VAL A 254 36.73 -21.14 -70.09
CA VAL A 254 37.16 -22.43 -70.62
C VAL A 254 36.12 -23.49 -70.25
N VAL A 255 35.70 -24.26 -71.25
CA VAL A 255 34.67 -25.31 -71.18
C VAL A 255 35.14 -26.49 -70.31
N PRO A 256 34.33 -27.00 -69.36
CA PRO A 256 34.36 -28.40 -68.98
C PRO A 256 33.10 -29.15 -69.49
N ALA A 257 33.30 -30.45 -69.68
CA ALA A 257 32.44 -31.45 -70.35
C ALA A 257 31.00 -31.62 -69.76
N PRO A 258 30.09 -32.34 -70.45
CA PRO A 258 28.65 -32.23 -70.22
C PRO A 258 28.13 -33.02 -69.01
N ALA A 259 27.06 -32.50 -68.43
CA ALA A 259 26.31 -33.04 -67.30
C ALA A 259 25.40 -34.23 -67.69
N VAL A 260 25.19 -35.12 -66.72
CA VAL A 260 24.13 -36.14 -66.67
C VAL A 260 23.01 -35.64 -65.71
N PRO A 261 21.71 -35.77 -66.02
CA PRO A 261 20.64 -35.29 -65.15
C PRO A 261 20.13 -36.38 -64.18
N GLY A 262 19.87 -36.02 -62.92
CA GLY A 262 19.24 -36.89 -61.92
C GLY A 262 18.69 -36.08 -60.71
N PRO A 263 17.65 -36.58 -60.01
CA PRO A 263 16.58 -35.75 -59.44
C PRO A 263 16.75 -35.30 -57.97
N ALA A 264 15.98 -34.27 -57.65
CA ALA A 264 15.43 -33.80 -56.36
C ALA A 264 16.01 -34.33 -55.03
N ALA A 265 16.37 -33.36 -54.18
CA ALA A 265 16.79 -33.48 -52.79
C ALA A 265 15.73 -34.07 -51.84
N PRO A 266 16.16 -34.70 -50.74
CA PRO A 266 15.51 -34.59 -49.44
C PRO A 266 16.22 -33.54 -48.57
N VAL A 267 15.40 -32.70 -47.94
CA VAL A 267 15.82 -31.69 -46.94
C VAL A 267 16.20 -32.41 -45.64
N THR A 268 17.47 -32.31 -45.24
CA THR A 268 17.93 -32.63 -43.89
C THR A 268 17.78 -31.39 -42.98
N PRO A 269 17.20 -31.50 -41.77
CA PRO A 269 17.17 -30.39 -40.82
C PRO A 269 18.59 -30.12 -40.26
N PRO A 270 18.97 -28.85 -40.00
CA PRO A 270 20.19 -28.51 -39.28
C PRO A 270 20.12 -28.89 -37.78
N PRO A 271 21.28 -29.00 -37.10
CA PRO A 271 21.43 -29.80 -35.87
C PRO A 271 20.85 -29.13 -34.62
N ALA A 272 20.64 -29.95 -33.59
CA ALA A 272 20.28 -29.54 -32.24
C ALA A 272 21.28 -28.48 -31.70
N VAL A 273 20.72 -27.43 -31.10
CA VAL A 273 21.47 -26.38 -30.39
C VAL A 273 22.22 -27.01 -29.22
N PRO A 274 23.55 -26.83 -29.08
CA PRO A 274 24.29 -27.30 -27.92
C PRO A 274 23.92 -26.47 -26.68
N PRO A 275 23.94 -27.02 -25.44
CA PRO A 275 23.78 -26.19 -24.25
C PRO A 275 24.96 -25.20 -24.17
N PRO A 276 24.76 -23.94 -23.73
CA PRO A 276 25.87 -23.03 -23.54
C PRO A 276 26.76 -23.57 -22.40
N ALA A 277 27.97 -24.02 -22.75
CA ALA A 277 29.02 -24.39 -21.82
C ALA A 277 30.11 -23.30 -21.83
N THR A 278 30.02 -22.38 -20.87
CA THR A 278 31.09 -21.72 -20.08
C THR A 278 30.44 -20.56 -19.31
N GLY A 279 29.57 -20.90 -18.36
CA GLY A 279 28.86 -19.94 -17.49
C GLY A 279 29.03 -20.38 -16.04
N ASN A 280 28.91 -19.43 -15.11
CA ASN A 280 29.20 -19.61 -13.68
C ASN A 280 28.57 -20.90 -13.09
N ASP A 281 29.25 -21.57 -12.14
CA ASP A 281 28.74 -22.82 -11.52
C ASP A 281 27.67 -22.52 -10.46
N TRP A 282 26.47 -22.22 -10.93
CA TRP A 282 25.31 -21.96 -10.08
C TRP A 282 24.84 -23.17 -9.27
N ASP A 283 25.17 -24.40 -9.68
CA ASP A 283 24.86 -25.59 -8.89
C ASP A 283 25.75 -25.70 -7.65
N ALA A 284 27.01 -25.29 -7.75
CA ALA A 284 27.88 -25.16 -6.59
C ALA A 284 27.40 -24.08 -5.62
N VAL A 285 26.92 -22.93 -6.14
CA VAL A 285 26.30 -21.90 -5.31
C VAL A 285 25.02 -22.43 -4.65
N ALA A 286 24.12 -23.07 -5.40
CA ALA A 286 22.88 -23.61 -4.85
C ALA A 286 23.13 -24.70 -3.79
N ARG A 287 24.15 -25.54 -3.97
CA ARG A 287 24.56 -26.51 -2.93
C ARG A 287 25.02 -25.85 -1.65
N CYS A 288 25.73 -24.73 -1.75
CA CYS A 288 26.19 -23.96 -0.60
C CYS A 288 25.03 -23.18 0.07
N GLU A 289 24.12 -22.61 -0.71
CA GLU A 289 23.03 -21.75 -0.23
C GLU A 289 21.81 -22.53 0.31
N SER A 290 21.42 -23.62 -0.36
CA SER A 290 20.18 -24.35 -0.08
C SER A 290 20.36 -25.86 0.04
N GLY A 291 21.60 -26.36 0.03
CA GLY A 291 21.87 -27.81 -0.08
C GLY A 291 21.53 -28.39 -1.46
N GLY A 292 21.29 -27.53 -2.46
CA GLY A 292 20.96 -27.93 -3.83
C GLY A 292 19.46 -28.10 -4.09
N ASN A 293 18.60 -27.66 -3.17
CA ASN A 293 17.15 -27.73 -3.32
C ASN A 293 16.61 -26.45 -3.97
N TRP A 294 16.32 -26.52 -5.27
CA TRP A 294 15.83 -25.38 -6.05
C TRP A 294 14.42 -24.89 -5.69
N SER A 295 13.63 -25.69 -4.98
CA SER A 295 12.28 -25.33 -4.53
C SER A 295 12.21 -25.08 -3.03
N ILE A 296 13.35 -24.80 -2.38
CA ILE A 296 13.40 -24.60 -0.94
C ILE A 296 12.59 -23.36 -0.51
N ASN A 297 11.82 -23.52 0.56
CA ASN A 297 11.14 -22.43 1.23
C ASN A 297 10.97 -22.78 2.71
N THR A 298 11.87 -22.26 3.54
CA THR A 298 11.90 -22.55 4.99
C THR A 298 11.18 -21.48 5.81
N GLY A 299 10.65 -20.44 5.18
CA GLY A 299 10.05 -19.28 5.87
C GLY A 299 11.08 -18.28 6.44
N ASN A 300 12.35 -18.39 6.07
CA ASN A 300 13.43 -17.47 6.50
C ASN A 300 13.49 -16.14 5.70
N GLY A 301 12.53 -15.90 4.79
CA GLY A 301 12.49 -14.71 3.94
C GLY A 301 13.27 -14.82 2.62
N TYR A 302 13.91 -15.96 2.36
CA TYR A 302 14.63 -16.27 1.14
C TYR A 302 14.03 -17.50 0.45
N TYR A 303 14.17 -17.56 -0.87
CA TYR A 303 13.43 -18.51 -1.70
C TYR A 303 14.34 -19.16 -2.75
N GLY A 304 14.10 -20.45 -3.00
CA GLY A 304 14.70 -21.19 -4.09
C GLY A 304 16.18 -21.54 -3.89
N GLY A 305 16.77 -22.15 -4.91
CA GLY A 305 18.10 -22.78 -4.82
C GLY A 305 19.22 -21.80 -4.50
N LEU A 306 19.08 -20.56 -4.98
CA LEU A 306 20.06 -19.48 -4.83
C LEU A 306 19.70 -18.47 -3.73
N GLN A 307 18.70 -18.79 -2.89
CA GLN A 307 18.31 -18.00 -1.73
C GLN A 307 18.02 -16.54 -2.09
N PHE A 308 17.10 -16.30 -3.03
CA PHE A 308 16.69 -14.94 -3.37
C PHE A 308 15.77 -14.34 -2.31
N SER A 309 16.00 -13.07 -1.96
CA SER A 309 14.96 -12.28 -1.29
C SER A 309 13.84 -11.95 -2.28
N ALA A 310 12.61 -11.74 -1.79
CA ALA A 310 11.48 -11.38 -2.67
C ALA A 310 11.72 -10.07 -3.45
N SER A 311 12.41 -9.10 -2.84
CA SER A 311 12.74 -7.82 -3.48
C SER A 311 13.82 -7.99 -4.55
N THR A 312 14.87 -8.79 -4.30
CA THR A 312 15.89 -9.08 -5.30
C THR A 312 15.30 -9.88 -6.47
N TRP A 313 14.52 -10.92 -6.19
CA TRP A 313 13.85 -11.72 -7.22
C TRP A 313 13.02 -10.84 -8.17
N THR A 314 12.18 -9.98 -7.60
CA THR A 314 11.32 -9.08 -8.37
C THR A 314 12.13 -7.99 -9.09
N GLY A 315 13.12 -7.41 -8.41
CA GLY A 315 13.95 -6.32 -8.94
C GLY A 315 14.83 -6.71 -10.12
N PHE A 316 15.15 -8.00 -10.26
CA PHE A 316 15.94 -8.54 -11.37
C PHE A 316 15.09 -9.32 -12.40
N GLY A 317 13.78 -9.09 -12.39
CA GLY A 317 12.86 -9.60 -13.40
C GLY A 317 12.40 -11.04 -13.20
N GLY A 318 12.68 -11.67 -12.06
CA GLY A 318 12.23 -13.04 -11.78
C GLY A 318 10.70 -13.20 -11.71
N ALA A 319 9.98 -12.09 -11.52
CA ALA A 319 8.52 -12.06 -11.58
C ALA A 319 7.95 -12.45 -12.96
N GLU A 320 8.77 -12.46 -14.02
CA GLU A 320 8.36 -12.96 -15.34
C GLU A 320 8.20 -14.50 -15.38
N PHE A 321 8.93 -15.21 -14.52
CA PHE A 321 8.91 -16.67 -14.43
C PHE A 321 7.95 -17.14 -13.35
N ALA A 322 8.08 -16.59 -12.14
CA ALA A 322 7.19 -16.93 -11.03
C ALA A 322 7.12 -15.80 -9.98
N PRO A 323 6.05 -15.74 -9.18
CA PRO A 323 5.93 -14.73 -8.11
C PRO A 323 7.04 -14.79 -7.06
N ARG A 324 7.70 -15.95 -6.90
CA ARG A 324 8.84 -16.18 -6.00
C ARG A 324 9.79 -17.19 -6.63
N ALA A 325 11.06 -17.14 -6.22
CA ALA A 325 12.09 -18.02 -6.77
C ALA A 325 11.82 -19.51 -6.53
N ASP A 326 11.27 -19.90 -5.38
CA ASP A 326 10.94 -21.31 -5.05
C ASP A 326 9.92 -21.95 -6.00
N LEU A 327 9.16 -21.12 -6.70
CA LEU A 327 8.13 -21.52 -7.65
C LEU A 327 8.61 -21.52 -9.12
N ALA A 328 9.82 -21.01 -9.37
CA ALA A 328 10.44 -20.99 -10.69
C ALA A 328 11.34 -22.22 -10.86
N THR A 329 11.52 -22.65 -12.11
CA THR A 329 12.46 -23.71 -12.47
C THR A 329 13.91 -23.28 -12.20
N ARG A 330 14.80 -24.26 -12.11
CA ARG A 330 16.23 -24.03 -11.90
C ARG A 330 16.82 -23.07 -12.95
N GLU A 331 16.51 -23.29 -14.22
CA GLU A 331 17.05 -22.53 -15.35
C GLU A 331 16.56 -21.07 -15.32
N GLU A 332 15.32 -20.84 -14.91
CA GLU A 332 14.76 -19.51 -14.71
C GLU A 332 15.42 -18.79 -13.54
N GLN A 333 15.66 -19.49 -12.42
CA GLN A 333 16.41 -18.93 -11.29
C GLN A 333 17.84 -18.55 -11.69
N ILE A 334 18.52 -19.39 -12.47
CA ILE A 334 19.85 -19.10 -13.01
C ILE A 334 19.82 -17.87 -13.93
N THR A 335 18.79 -17.74 -14.76
CA THR A 335 18.63 -16.58 -15.64
C THR A 335 18.55 -15.27 -14.85
N VAL A 336 17.80 -15.26 -13.75
CA VAL A 336 17.72 -14.11 -12.84
C VAL A 336 19.04 -13.90 -12.11
N ALA A 337 19.72 -14.97 -11.71
CA ALA A 337 21.01 -14.91 -11.04
C ALA A 337 22.10 -14.28 -11.90
N GLU A 338 22.13 -14.59 -13.20
CA GLU A 338 23.06 -13.96 -14.15
C GLU A 338 22.82 -12.44 -14.27
N ARG A 339 21.57 -11.98 -14.20
CA ARG A 339 21.25 -10.55 -14.17
C ARG A 339 21.73 -9.88 -12.89
N VAL A 340 21.54 -10.55 -11.75
CA VAL A 340 22.04 -10.08 -10.45
C VAL A 340 23.57 -10.00 -10.46
N LEU A 341 24.23 -11.04 -10.98
CA LEU A 341 25.68 -11.12 -11.09
C LEU A 341 26.25 -10.01 -11.98
N ALA A 342 25.59 -9.69 -13.09
CA ALA A 342 26.01 -8.62 -13.99
C ALA A 342 26.00 -7.23 -13.33
N VAL A 343 25.11 -7.00 -12.35
CA VAL A 343 24.95 -5.69 -11.68
C VAL A 343 25.72 -5.60 -10.37
N GLN A 344 25.60 -6.63 -9.53
CA GLN A 344 26.14 -6.63 -8.15
C GLN A 344 27.47 -7.38 -8.04
N GLY A 345 27.88 -8.09 -9.09
CA GLY A 345 29.04 -8.98 -9.06
C GLY A 345 28.87 -10.13 -8.07
N ARG A 346 29.98 -10.84 -7.80
CA ARG A 346 29.99 -12.02 -6.92
C ARG A 346 29.58 -11.69 -5.47
N GLY A 347 29.59 -10.41 -5.09
CA GLY A 347 29.22 -9.93 -3.77
C GLY A 347 27.74 -10.14 -3.39
N ALA A 348 26.87 -10.45 -4.36
CA ALA A 348 25.49 -10.86 -4.09
C ALA A 348 25.40 -12.21 -3.35
N TRP A 349 26.45 -13.04 -3.44
CA TRP A 349 26.60 -14.29 -2.67
C TRP A 349 27.94 -14.26 -1.92
N PRO A 350 28.05 -13.52 -0.80
CA PRO A 350 29.34 -13.22 -0.16
C PRO A 350 30.18 -14.44 0.21
N THR A 351 29.52 -15.52 0.64
CA THR A 351 30.19 -16.75 1.09
C THR A 351 30.21 -17.82 0.00
N CYS A 352 29.09 -18.01 -0.71
CA CYS A 352 28.93 -19.10 -1.67
C CYS A 352 29.31 -18.73 -3.11
N GLY A 353 29.41 -17.43 -3.43
CA GLY A 353 29.82 -16.90 -4.73
C GLY A 353 31.30 -17.11 -5.07
N ARG A 354 32.09 -17.70 -4.16
CA ARG A 354 33.45 -18.20 -4.44
C ARG A 354 33.45 -19.29 -5.53
N ASN A 355 32.33 -19.98 -5.71
CA ASN A 355 32.18 -21.06 -6.70
C ASN A 355 31.74 -20.58 -8.10
N LEU A 356 31.57 -19.26 -8.29
CA LEU A 356 31.30 -18.63 -9.59
C LEU A 356 32.60 -18.43 -10.40
#